data_AF-A0A3G2R300-F1
#
_entry.id   AF-A0A3G2R300-F1
#
_cell.length_a   1.000
_cell.length_b   1.000
_cell.length_c   1.000
_cell.angle_alpha   90.00
_cell.angle_beta   90.00
_cell.angle_gamma   90.00
#
_symmetry.space_group_name_H-M   'P 1'
#
loop_
_entity.id
_entity.type
_entity.pdbx_description
1 polymer ?
#
loop_
_entity_poly.entity_id
_entity_poly.type
_entity_poly.pdbx_seq_one_letter_code
_entity_poly.pdbx_strand_id
1 'polypeptide(L)'
;MFKYTANPVSENKGPMKFDKITVKFIPDGFTRVGELESGNADIVINVPLENIEKLEQNKDVQLFKYLQTGVDFIAINTQVEPLNDIRIRTAMALAINSLEKGRASC
;
A
#
# COMPACT_ATOMS: atom_id res chain seq x y z
N MET A 1 -8.72 30.59 -13.72
CA MET A 1 -7.68 29.92 -14.52
C MET A 1 -6.39 29.93 -13.70
N PHE A 2 -6.13 28.86 -12.93
CA PHE A 2 -4.95 28.77 -12.05
C PHE A 2 -3.76 28.29 -12.88
N LYS A 3 -2.87 29.23 -13.28
CA LYS A 3 -1.70 28.95 -14.14
C LYS A 3 -0.42 28.60 -13.38
N TYR A 4 -0.41 28.66 -12.05
CA TYR A 4 0.81 28.46 -11.26
C TYR A 4 0.63 27.27 -10.32
N THR A 5 1.37 26.19 -10.58
CA THR A 5 1.68 25.17 -9.57
C THR A 5 2.95 25.65 -8.84
N ALA A 6 2.91 25.76 -7.52
CA ALA A 6 4.05 26.18 -6.69
C ALA A 6 5.21 25.15 -6.66
N ASN A 7 5.14 24.12 -7.51
CA ASN A 7 6.10 23.02 -7.57
C ASN A 7 6.98 23.19 -8.81
N PRO A 8 8.31 23.40 -8.65
CA PRO A 8 9.25 23.59 -9.76
C PRO A 8 9.45 22.33 -10.62
N VAL A 9 8.95 21.16 -10.19
CA VAL A 9 9.12 19.87 -10.88
C VAL A 9 7.91 19.50 -11.75
N SER A 10 6.78 20.21 -11.62
CA SER A 10 5.56 19.86 -12.35
C SER A 10 5.02 21.01 -13.21
N GLU A 11 4.92 20.74 -14.51
CA GLU A 11 4.25 21.61 -15.46
C GLU A 11 2.73 21.48 -15.34
N ASN A 12 2.03 22.61 -15.27
CA ASN A 12 0.59 22.66 -15.20
C ASN A 12 -0.02 22.32 -16.57
N LYS A 13 -0.55 21.10 -16.71
CA LYS A 13 -1.17 20.59 -17.96
C LYS A 13 -2.58 21.16 -18.25
N GLY A 14 -2.96 22.26 -17.62
CA GLY A 14 -4.26 22.91 -17.79
C GLY A 14 -5.28 22.53 -16.71
N PRO A 15 -6.52 23.03 -16.84
CA PRO A 15 -7.57 22.77 -15.86
C PRO A 15 -7.92 21.27 -15.78
N MET A 16 -8.26 20.83 -14.59
CA MET A 16 -8.69 19.45 -14.32
C MET A 16 -9.93 19.11 -15.16
N LYS A 17 -9.97 17.90 -15.74
CA LYS A 17 -11.08 17.45 -16.62
C LYS A 17 -12.34 17.00 -15.87
N PHE A 18 -12.37 17.13 -14.56
CA PHE A 18 -13.47 16.64 -13.70
C PHE A 18 -14.12 17.82 -12.98
N ASP A 19 -15.44 17.81 -12.91
CA ASP A 19 -16.21 18.86 -12.24
C ASP A 19 -16.26 18.68 -10.72
N LYS A 20 -16.15 17.43 -10.22
CA LYS A 20 -16.22 17.11 -8.79
C LYS A 20 -15.41 15.86 -8.44
N ILE A 21 -14.70 15.91 -7.31
CA ILE A 21 -14.05 14.76 -6.68
C ILE A 21 -14.69 14.53 -5.31
N THR A 22 -15.07 13.29 -5.02
CA THR A 22 -15.62 12.89 -3.71
C THR A 22 -14.67 11.91 -3.06
N VAL A 23 -14.12 12.26 -1.89
CA VAL A 23 -13.25 11.38 -1.11
C VAL A 23 -14.04 10.82 0.07
N LYS A 24 -14.22 9.50 0.11
CA LYS A 24 -14.88 8.79 1.22
C LYS A 24 -13.83 8.06 2.06
N PHE A 25 -13.89 8.23 3.37
CA PHE A 25 -13.05 7.50 4.32
C PHE A 25 -13.80 6.25 4.80
N ILE A 26 -13.40 5.09 4.29
CA ILE A 26 -13.95 3.79 4.68
C ILE A 26 -12.80 2.99 5.31
N PRO A 27 -12.82 2.75 6.63
CA PRO A 27 -11.71 2.08 7.31
C PRO A 27 -11.61 0.59 6.94
N ASP A 28 -12.75 -0.08 6.74
CA ASP A 28 -12.78 -1.49 6.37
C ASP A 28 -12.43 -1.74 4.89
N GLY A 29 -11.49 -2.64 4.64
CA GLY A 29 -10.97 -2.92 3.30
C GLY A 29 -11.93 -3.69 2.41
N PHE A 30 -12.69 -4.62 2.98
CA PHE A 30 -13.69 -5.39 2.22
C PHE A 30 -14.82 -4.50 1.73
N THR A 31 -15.27 -3.58 2.59
CA THR A 31 -16.28 -2.57 2.24
C THR A 31 -15.80 -1.66 1.12
N ARG A 32 -14.51 -1.26 1.10
CA ARG A 32 -13.93 -0.50 -0.02
C ARG A 32 -14.03 -1.26 -1.33
N VAL A 33 -13.66 -2.54 -1.34
CA VAL A 33 -13.75 -3.39 -2.54
C VAL A 33 -15.20 -3.55 -3.00
N GLY A 34 -16.15 -3.71 -2.07
CA GLY A 34 -17.58 -3.77 -2.38
C GLY A 34 -18.10 -2.50 -3.07
N GLU A 35 -17.66 -1.31 -2.65
CA GLU A 35 -18.00 -0.04 -3.31
C GLU A 35 -17.42 0.05 -4.74
N LEU A 36 -16.20 -0.48 -4.96
CA LEU A 36 -15.60 -0.56 -6.30
C LEU A 36 -16.41 -1.50 -7.21
N GLU A 37 -16.74 -2.69 -6.72
CA GLU A 37 -17.52 -3.68 -7.48
C GLU A 37 -18.95 -3.20 -7.78
N SER A 38 -19.53 -2.38 -6.91
CA SER A 38 -20.86 -1.80 -7.09
C SER A 38 -20.86 -0.56 -8.01
N GLY A 39 -19.69 -0.06 -8.43
CA GLY A 39 -19.55 1.17 -9.22
C GLY A 39 -19.79 2.47 -8.43
N ASN A 40 -19.82 2.39 -7.10
CA ASN A 40 -19.96 3.55 -6.22
C ASN A 40 -18.63 4.29 -5.97
N ALA A 41 -17.51 3.65 -6.32
CA ALA A 41 -16.17 4.19 -6.26
C ALA A 41 -15.40 3.85 -7.54
N ASP A 42 -14.72 4.83 -8.14
CA ASP A 42 -13.87 4.61 -9.31
C ASP A 42 -12.45 4.16 -8.92
N ILE A 43 -11.99 4.53 -7.72
CA ILE A 43 -10.63 4.28 -7.23
C ILE A 43 -10.69 3.87 -5.76
N VAL A 44 -9.97 2.80 -5.42
CA VAL A 44 -9.75 2.35 -4.03
C VAL A 44 -8.26 2.18 -3.76
N ILE A 45 -7.87 2.44 -2.52
CA ILE A 45 -6.51 2.25 -2.02
C ILE A 45 -6.48 1.17 -0.95
N ASN A 46 -5.32 0.54 -0.77
CA ASN A 46 -5.09 -0.52 0.23
C ASN A 46 -6.10 -1.67 0.08
N VAL A 47 -6.02 -2.35 -1.06
CA VAL A 47 -6.82 -3.55 -1.38
C VAL A 47 -6.37 -4.70 -0.47
N PRO A 48 -7.29 -5.40 0.22
CA PRO A 48 -6.95 -6.60 1.00
C PRO A 48 -6.32 -7.69 0.12
N LEU A 49 -5.36 -8.44 0.67
CA LEU A 49 -4.65 -9.50 -0.05
C LEU A 49 -5.62 -10.56 -0.61
N GLU A 50 -6.69 -10.85 0.13
CA GLU A 50 -7.71 -11.83 -0.23
C GLU A 50 -8.49 -11.45 -1.49
N ASN A 51 -8.56 -10.17 -1.82
CA ASN A 51 -9.28 -9.66 -2.98
C ASN A 51 -8.38 -9.47 -4.21
N ILE A 52 -7.05 -9.55 -4.07
CA ILE A 52 -6.11 -9.29 -5.18
C ILE A 52 -6.37 -10.22 -6.35
N GLU A 53 -6.39 -11.53 -6.13
CA GLU A 53 -6.55 -12.52 -7.21
C GLU A 53 -7.90 -12.34 -7.94
N LYS A 54 -8.97 -12.06 -7.17
CA LYS A 54 -10.30 -11.78 -7.72
C LYS A 54 -10.29 -10.52 -8.61
N LEU A 55 -9.63 -9.45 -8.17
CA LEU A 55 -9.58 -8.18 -8.89
C LEU A 55 -8.64 -8.24 -10.10
N GLU A 56 -7.57 -9.04 -10.06
CA GLU A 56 -6.70 -9.29 -11.22
C GLU A 56 -7.42 -10.02 -12.35
N GLN A 57 -8.39 -10.88 -12.01
CA GLN A 57 -9.21 -11.59 -12.99
C GLN A 57 -10.37 -10.76 -13.53
N ASN A 58 -10.69 -9.62 -12.91
CA ASN A 58 -11.78 -8.75 -13.31
C ASN A 58 -11.34 -7.83 -14.47
N LYS A 59 -12.01 -7.93 -15.62
CA LYS A 59 -11.68 -7.15 -16.83
C LYS A 59 -12.06 -5.67 -16.72
N ASP A 60 -12.96 -5.32 -15.82
CA ASP A 60 -13.46 -3.96 -15.62
C ASP A 60 -12.60 -3.18 -14.61
N VAL A 61 -11.66 -3.85 -13.94
CA VAL A 61 -10.79 -3.25 -12.92
C VAL A 61 -9.33 -3.33 -13.35
N GLN A 62 -8.60 -2.23 -13.16
CA GLN A 62 -7.16 -2.22 -13.29
C GLN A 62 -6.50 -2.25 -11.91
N LEU A 63 -5.80 -3.33 -11.59
CA LEU A 63 -5.00 -3.41 -10.37
C LEU A 63 -3.61 -2.82 -10.58
N PHE A 64 -3.24 -1.85 -9.74
CA PHE A 64 -1.89 -1.27 -9.72
C PHE A 64 -1.11 -1.80 -8.53
N LYS A 65 -0.06 -2.57 -8.81
CA LYS A 65 0.96 -2.95 -7.82
C LYS A 65 2.16 -2.02 -7.98
N TYR A 66 2.56 -1.38 -6.90
CA TYR A 66 3.71 -0.49 -6.89
C TYR A 66 4.50 -0.67 -5.61
N LEU A 67 5.81 -0.46 -5.70
CA LEU A 67 6.66 -0.51 -4.53
C LEU A 67 6.34 0.69 -3.63
N GLN A 68 5.82 0.42 -2.45
CA GLN A 68 5.63 1.47 -1.46
C GLN A 68 6.98 1.85 -0.86
N THR A 69 7.19 3.15 -0.63
CA THR A 69 8.35 3.61 0.14
C THR A 69 8.15 3.23 1.60
N GLY A 70 8.98 2.30 2.08
CA GLY A 70 8.93 1.80 3.45
C GLY A 70 9.80 0.57 3.60
N VAL A 71 10.28 0.32 4.82
CA VAL A 71 10.96 -0.92 5.16
C VAL A 71 10.22 -1.51 6.34
N ASP A 72 9.66 -2.71 6.16
CA ASP A 72 9.15 -3.50 7.27
C ASP A 72 10.35 -4.19 7.95
N PHE A 73 10.58 -3.87 9.22
CA PHE A 73 11.64 -4.48 10.01
C PHE A 73 11.15 -4.84 11.40
N ILE A 74 11.80 -5.85 12.00
CA ILE A 74 11.55 -6.22 13.39
C ILE A 74 12.59 -5.51 14.24
N ALA A 75 12.14 -4.55 15.06
CA ALA A 75 12.98 -3.91 16.05
C ALA A 75 13.13 -4.82 17.27
N ILE A 76 14.36 -5.20 17.61
CA ILE A 76 14.67 -6.02 18.78
C ILE A 76 15.32 -5.13 19.85
N ASN A 77 14.82 -5.20 21.09
CA ASN A 77 15.41 -4.47 22.21
C ASN A 77 16.77 -5.08 22.58
N THR A 78 17.85 -4.33 22.40
CA THR A 78 19.22 -4.79 22.65
C THR A 78 19.68 -4.65 24.09
N GLN A 79 18.84 -4.13 25.00
CA GLN A 79 19.19 -3.86 26.40
C GLN A 79 18.67 -4.93 27.38
N VAL A 80 17.80 -5.82 26.93
CA VAL A 80 17.13 -6.81 27.79
C VAL A 80 17.69 -8.20 27.51
N GLU A 81 17.99 -8.97 28.56
CA GLU A 81 18.39 -10.37 28.43
C GLU A 81 17.21 -11.25 27.99
N PRO A 82 17.36 -12.16 27.01
CA PRO A 82 18.60 -12.59 26.35
C PRO A 82 18.90 -11.87 25.02
N LEU A 83 18.09 -10.86 24.66
CA LEU A 83 18.18 -10.13 23.40
C LEU A 83 19.38 -9.16 23.33
N ASN A 84 20.06 -8.95 24.45
CA ASN A 84 21.35 -8.25 24.54
C ASN A 84 22.49 -9.00 23.83
N ASP A 85 22.44 -10.34 23.75
CA ASP A 85 23.44 -11.15 23.03
C ASP A 85 23.23 -11.08 21.51
N ILE A 86 24.27 -10.64 20.79
CA ILE A 86 24.27 -10.58 19.32
C ILE A 86 24.03 -11.95 18.68
N ARG A 87 24.52 -13.04 19.28
CA ARG A 87 24.38 -14.39 18.74
C ARG A 87 22.91 -14.82 18.71
N ILE A 88 22.15 -14.41 19.72
CA ILE A 88 20.71 -14.70 19.81
C ILE A 88 19.96 -13.91 18.76
N ARG A 89 20.30 -12.62 18.57
CA ARG A 89 19.69 -11.81 17.51
C ARG A 89 20.03 -12.33 16.11
N THR A 90 21.26 -12.79 15.88
CA THR A 90 21.67 -13.40 14.61
C THR A 90 20.94 -14.71 14.37
N ALA A 91 20.81 -15.57 15.38
CA ALA A 91 20.03 -16.80 15.28
C ALA A 91 18.56 -16.52 14.94
N MET A 92 17.94 -15.50 15.58
CA MET A 92 16.58 -15.07 15.25
C MET A 92 16.45 -14.54 13.82
N ALA A 93 17.41 -13.72 13.37
CA ALA A 93 17.40 -13.19 12.01
C ALA A 93 17.53 -14.29 10.96
N LEU A 94 18.37 -15.31 11.21
CA LEU A 94 18.54 -16.47 10.33
C LEU A 94 17.36 -17.45 10.39
N ALA A 95 16.65 -17.51 11.52
CA ALA A 95 15.45 -18.35 11.67
C ALA A 95 14.23 -17.77 10.92
N ILE A 96 14.21 -16.46 10.66
CA ILE A 96 13.17 -15.84 9.85
C ILE A 96 13.44 -16.16 8.38
N ASN A 97 12.61 -17.01 7.79
CA ASN A 97 12.59 -17.22 6.36
C ASN A 97 12.11 -15.94 5.64
N SER A 98 13.05 -15.13 5.14
CA SER A 98 12.74 -13.88 4.43
C SER A 98 12.14 -14.11 3.04
N LEU A 99 12.24 -15.31 2.47
CA LEU A 99 11.71 -15.63 1.13
C LEU A 99 10.17 -15.70 1.10
N GLU A 100 9.52 -16.08 2.20
CA GLU A 100 8.05 -16.08 2.27
C GLU A 100 7.48 -14.68 2.51
N LYS A 101 8.16 -13.85 3.32
CA LYS A 101 7.68 -12.49 3.66
C LYS A 101 7.72 -11.51 2.49
N GLY A 102 8.64 -11.69 1.54
CA GLY A 102 8.73 -10.86 0.33
C GLY A 102 7.53 -10.98 -0.62
N ARG A 103 6.65 -11.96 -0.44
CA ARG A 103 5.43 -12.12 -1.24
C ARG A 103 4.21 -11.37 -0.67
N ALA A 104 4.25 -10.96 0.60
CA ALA A 104 3.13 -10.31 1.27
C ALA A 104 3.20 -8.77 1.27
N SER A 105 4.32 -8.19 0.82
CA SER A 105 4.56 -6.74 0.75
C SER A 105 4.38 -6.16 -0.67
N CYS A 106 3.79 -6.92 -1.60
CA CYS A 106 3.55 -6.52 -2.99
C CYS A 106 2.07 -6.61 -3.36
#